data_AF-A0A926AAQ6-F1
#
_entry.id   AF-A0A926AAQ6-F1
#
_cell.length_a   1.000
_cell.length_b   1.000
_cell.length_c   1.000
_cell.angle_alpha   90.00
_cell.angle_beta   90.00
_cell.angle_gamma   90.00
#
_symmetry.space_group_name_H-M   'P 1'
#
loop_
_entity.id
_entity.type
_entity.pdbx_description
1 polymer ?
#
loop_
_entity_poly.entity_id
_entity_poly.type
_entity_poly.pdbx_seq_one_letter_code
_entity_poly.pdbx_strand_id
1 'polypeptide(L)'
;MINLLITVFGVGMVLRKYSRDPEVGWAWLMGLMLILPSEVRFNLPGALPELTIHRILLAVGLWLVLRSRADEGTSDAVPLMKAFGFLAFTQFCSVLGATEKVGSLKDWLGFMTEQLLFAWMVWRCIKTRRGIRLLLYGVAAAMVVVGLIAAVERYGGVNLAARFIPGMKDDGRSVTATFRHRILFGYFMAFGLPMMLALVSIQQTKWSRRCAWIGLFLSMAGSYLSISRGPWLGAAIGAMFMAWVGGKKIRRSLTVLGIVAVVIMLSRPGVYDTLERLYESTKTTDTQKGRSFHYRLELWG
;
A
#
# COMPACT_ATOMS: atom_id res chain seq x y z
N MET A 1 -0.49 -25.30 -6.52
CA MET A 1 0.97 -25.47 -6.30
C MET A 1 1.70 -24.13 -6.14
N ILE A 2 1.55 -23.16 -7.05
CA ILE A 2 2.30 -21.88 -6.99
C ILE A 2 2.01 -21.06 -5.71
N ASN A 3 0.75 -20.96 -5.28
CA ASN A 3 0.38 -20.26 -4.03
C ASN A 3 1.10 -20.85 -2.81
N LEU A 4 1.24 -22.18 -2.75
CA LEU A 4 1.96 -22.85 -1.67
C LEU A 4 3.44 -22.50 -1.69
N LEU A 5 4.09 -22.51 -2.86
CA LEU A 5 5.50 -22.15 -2.99
C LEU A 5 5.76 -20.70 -2.56
N ILE A 6 4.92 -19.76 -2.99
CA ILE A 6 5.03 -18.34 -2.60
C ILE A 6 4.87 -18.21 -1.08
N THR A 7 3.88 -18.86 -0.50
CA THR A 7 3.63 -18.82 0.96
C THR A 7 4.78 -19.42 1.75
N VAL A 8 5.25 -20.62 1.40
CA VAL A 8 6.37 -21.29 2.09
C VAL A 8 7.64 -20.45 1.97
N PHE A 9 7.92 -19.90 0.79
CA PHE A 9 9.07 -19.02 0.58
C PHE A 9 8.97 -17.74 1.43
N GLY A 10 7.82 -17.06 1.40
CA GLY A 10 7.59 -15.84 2.17
C GLY A 10 7.74 -16.07 3.68
N VAL A 11 7.07 -17.09 4.21
CA VAL A 11 7.17 -17.47 5.63
C VAL A 11 8.59 -17.87 5.99
N GLY A 12 9.23 -18.72 5.19
CA GLY A 12 10.61 -19.18 5.41
C GLY A 12 11.62 -18.02 5.45
N MET A 13 11.47 -17.02 4.58
CA MET A 13 12.29 -15.80 4.61
C MET A 13 12.09 -15.00 5.89
N VAL A 14 10.83 -14.79 6.32
CA VAL A 14 10.54 -14.08 7.58
C VAL A 14 11.17 -14.79 8.75
N LEU A 15 10.93 -16.11 8.89
CA LEU A 15 11.46 -16.91 10.00
C LEU A 15 12.99 -16.90 10.04
N ARG A 16 13.64 -17.09 8.89
CA ARG A 16 15.11 -17.06 8.76
C ARG A 16 15.71 -15.70 9.11
N LYS A 17 15.04 -14.61 8.74
CA LYS A 17 15.52 -13.24 9.04
C LYS A 17 15.27 -12.90 10.50
N TYR A 18 14.10 -13.24 11.02
CA TYR A 18 13.74 -13.04 12.41
C TYR A 18 14.68 -13.79 13.36
N SER A 19 15.05 -15.03 13.04
CA SER A 19 15.96 -15.83 13.87
C SER A 19 17.36 -15.23 13.99
N ARG A 20 17.76 -14.35 13.07
CA ARG A 20 19.05 -13.65 13.10
C ARG A 20 18.94 -12.29 13.78
N ASP A 21 17.89 -11.53 13.44
CA ASP A 21 17.61 -10.22 14.00
C ASP A 21 16.08 -9.98 13.95
N PRO A 22 15.39 -9.94 15.11
CA PRO A 22 13.95 -9.77 15.17
C PRO A 22 13.45 -8.49 14.47
N GLU A 23 14.15 -7.36 14.59
CA GLU A 23 13.74 -6.10 13.95
C GLU A 23 13.83 -6.21 12.42
N VAL A 24 14.84 -6.91 11.92
CA VAL A 24 14.96 -7.22 10.48
C VAL A 24 13.85 -8.18 10.04
N GLY A 25 13.55 -9.21 10.84
CA GLY A 25 12.43 -10.11 10.60
C GLY A 25 11.09 -9.38 10.41
N TRP A 26 10.80 -8.40 11.27
CA TRP A 26 9.62 -7.55 11.15
C TRP A 26 9.62 -6.69 9.88
N ALA A 27 10.76 -6.09 9.52
CA ALA A 27 10.88 -5.34 8.28
C ALA A 27 10.60 -6.22 7.04
N TRP A 28 11.06 -7.47 7.05
CA TRP A 28 10.74 -8.44 6.00
C TRP A 28 9.27 -8.83 5.99
N LEU A 29 8.66 -9.06 7.15
CA LEU A 29 7.23 -9.35 7.25
C LEU A 29 6.40 -8.21 6.66
N MET A 30 6.69 -6.95 7.04
CA MET A 30 6.03 -5.77 6.47
C MET A 30 6.20 -5.67 4.96
N GLY A 31 7.45 -5.80 4.48
CA GLY A 31 7.74 -5.72 3.05
C GLY A 31 7.00 -6.79 2.25
N LEU A 32 6.95 -8.02 2.75
CA LEU A 32 6.27 -9.13 2.09
C LEU A 32 4.74 -8.99 2.12
N MET A 33 4.16 -8.45 3.20
CA MET A 33 2.73 -8.13 3.23
C MET A 33 2.34 -7.11 2.15
N LEU A 34 3.26 -6.22 1.77
CA LEU A 34 3.01 -5.20 0.76
C LEU A 34 3.34 -5.67 -0.67
N ILE A 35 4.31 -6.58 -0.83
CA ILE A 35 4.69 -7.13 -2.14
C ILE A 35 3.71 -8.22 -2.55
N LEU A 36 3.33 -9.12 -1.66
CA LEU A 36 2.56 -10.31 -2.02
C LEU A 36 1.06 -9.97 -2.16
N PRO A 37 0.40 -10.38 -3.25
CA PRO A 37 -1.02 -10.10 -3.46
C PRO A 37 -1.89 -10.87 -2.47
N SER A 38 -2.99 -10.23 -2.05
CA SER A 38 -4.03 -10.84 -1.22
C SER A 38 -4.69 -12.07 -1.86
N GLU A 39 -4.61 -12.17 -3.19
CA GLU A 39 -5.15 -13.22 -4.05
C GLU A 39 -4.40 -14.55 -3.89
N VAL A 40 -3.21 -14.54 -3.27
CA VAL A 40 -2.57 -15.78 -2.81
C VAL A 40 -3.37 -16.28 -1.60
N ARG A 41 -4.38 -17.10 -1.88
CA ARG A 41 -5.33 -17.61 -0.90
C ARG A 41 -5.52 -19.12 -1.01
N PHE A 42 -5.95 -19.71 0.09
CA PHE A 42 -6.35 -21.10 0.21
C PHE A 42 -7.83 -21.15 0.60
N ASN A 43 -8.63 -21.83 -0.22
CA ASN A 43 -10.04 -22.05 0.07
C ASN A 43 -10.15 -23.07 1.20
N LEU A 44 -10.66 -22.63 2.35
CA LEU A 44 -11.00 -23.52 3.45
C LEU A 44 -12.43 -24.03 3.27
N PRO A 45 -12.74 -25.29 3.59
CA PRO A 45 -14.10 -25.79 3.55
C PRO A 45 -14.98 -25.09 4.59
N GLY A 46 -16.25 -24.82 4.25
CA GLY A 46 -17.27 -24.29 5.14
C GLY A 46 -17.36 -22.76 5.19
N ALA A 47 -17.87 -22.22 6.30
CA ALA A 47 -18.12 -20.79 6.51
C ALA A 47 -16.91 -20.03 7.08
N LEU A 48 -15.73 -20.65 7.11
CA LEU A 48 -14.52 -20.05 7.65
C LEU A 48 -13.97 -18.97 6.71
N PRO A 49 -13.38 -17.90 7.27
CA PRO A 49 -12.77 -16.84 6.48
C PRO A 49 -11.60 -17.41 5.63
N GLU A 50 -11.52 -17.01 4.36
CA GLU A 50 -10.46 -17.49 3.44
C GLU A 50 -9.05 -17.26 4.02
N LEU A 51 -8.16 -18.23 3.89
CA LEU A 51 -6.80 -18.09 4.40
C LEU A 51 -5.91 -17.42 3.34
N THR A 52 -5.81 -16.09 3.39
CA THR A 52 -4.93 -15.30 2.53
C THR A 52 -3.49 -15.31 3.02
N ILE A 53 -2.54 -15.03 2.13
CA ILE A 53 -1.12 -14.91 2.51
C ILE A 53 -0.88 -13.83 3.56
N HIS A 54 -1.65 -12.74 3.54
CA HIS A 54 -1.59 -11.69 4.56
C HIS A 54 -2.01 -12.23 5.93
N ARG A 55 -3.10 -13.00 6.01
CA ARG A 55 -3.53 -13.67 7.25
C ARG A 55 -2.50 -14.66 7.77
N ILE A 56 -1.87 -15.43 6.86
CA ILE A 56 -0.79 -16.36 7.23
C ILE A 56 0.40 -15.58 7.80
N LEU A 57 0.84 -14.51 7.13
CA LEU A 57 1.94 -13.68 7.62
C LEU A 57 1.60 -12.99 8.95
N LEU A 58 0.36 -12.53 9.14
CA LEU A 58 -0.11 -12.00 10.42
C LEU A 58 -0.10 -13.07 11.52
N ALA A 59 -0.54 -14.30 11.22
CA ALA A 59 -0.51 -15.41 12.18
C ALA A 59 0.92 -15.80 12.56
N VAL A 60 1.84 -15.83 11.58
CA VAL A 60 3.28 -16.03 11.84
C VAL A 60 3.83 -14.90 12.69
N GLY A 61 3.51 -13.65 12.36
CA GLY A 61 3.88 -12.48 13.15
C GLY A 61 3.39 -12.62 14.59
N LEU A 62 2.11 -12.94 14.79
CA LEU A 62 1.52 -13.12 16.11
C LEU A 62 2.24 -14.22 16.90
N TRP A 63 2.49 -15.37 16.27
CA TRP A 63 3.27 -16.44 16.89
C TRP A 63 4.67 -15.99 17.30
N LEU A 64 5.35 -15.20 16.45
CA LEU A 64 6.66 -14.63 16.78
C LEU A 64 6.57 -13.64 17.95
N VAL A 65 5.54 -12.78 18.00
CA VAL A 65 5.31 -11.87 19.15
C VAL A 65 5.12 -12.67 20.43
N LEU A 66 4.25 -13.69 20.41
CA LEU A 66 3.95 -14.50 21.59
C LEU A 66 5.16 -15.31 22.06
N ARG A 67 6.04 -15.71 21.14
CA ARG A 67 7.27 -16.44 21.45
C ARG A 67 8.38 -15.52 21.96
N SER A 68 8.52 -14.33 21.41
CA SER A 68 9.40 -13.33 21.99
C SER A 68 8.79 -12.93 23.32
N ARG A 69 9.38 -13.32 24.45
CA ARG A 69 9.06 -12.77 25.78
C ARG A 69 9.47 -11.29 25.83
N ALA A 70 8.97 -10.49 24.91
CA ALA A 70 9.27 -9.08 24.78
C ALA A 70 8.78 -8.42 26.06
N ASP A 71 9.72 -7.81 26.79
CA ASP A 71 9.51 -7.25 28.13
C ASP A 71 8.12 -6.63 28.27
N GLU A 72 7.40 -7.08 29.30
CA GLU A 72 6.10 -6.57 29.74
C GLU A 72 6.16 -5.08 30.12
N GLY A 73 7.36 -4.49 30.21
CA GLY A 73 7.60 -3.06 30.37
C GLY A 73 7.20 -2.25 29.14
N THR A 74 5.93 -1.86 29.07
CA THR A 74 5.35 -0.63 29.64
C THR A 74 3.89 -0.60 29.20
N SER A 75 2.99 -0.32 30.14
CA SER A 75 1.54 -0.20 29.95
C SER A 75 1.16 1.10 29.22
N ASP A 76 1.93 1.49 28.20
CA ASP A 76 1.56 2.65 27.40
C ASP A 76 0.43 2.25 26.46
N ALA A 77 -0.65 3.03 26.50
CA ALA A 77 -1.78 2.85 25.60
C ALA A 77 -1.30 2.90 24.14
N VAL A 78 -1.84 2.01 23.29
CA VAL A 78 -1.55 2.01 21.85
C VAL A 78 -1.82 3.42 21.29
N PRO A 79 -0.85 4.05 20.62
CA PRO A 79 -0.92 5.42 20.18
C PRO A 79 -1.91 5.43 19.04
N LEU A 80 -2.65 6.52 18.90
CA LEU A 80 -3.68 6.65 17.87
C LEU A 80 -4.85 5.66 18.02
N MET A 81 -5.04 5.00 19.18
CA MET A 81 -6.22 4.14 19.39
C MET A 81 -7.54 4.90 19.13
N LYS A 82 -7.59 6.20 19.46
CA LYS A 82 -8.74 7.06 19.12
C LYS A 82 -8.95 7.18 17.60
N ALA A 83 -7.87 7.29 16.83
CA ALA A 83 -7.95 7.35 15.37
C ALA A 83 -8.40 6.00 14.78
N PHE A 84 -7.91 4.88 15.32
CA PHE A 84 -8.40 3.54 14.95
C PHE A 84 -9.88 3.37 15.31
N GLY A 85 -10.31 3.81 16.49
CA GLY A 85 -11.71 3.79 16.90
C GLY A 85 -12.60 4.62 15.99
N PHE A 86 -12.14 5.82 15.61
CA PHE A 86 -12.85 6.67 14.64
C PHE A 86 -12.91 6.02 13.25
N LEU A 87 -11.81 5.44 12.76
CA LEU A 87 -11.79 4.71 11.50
C LEU A 87 -12.75 3.51 11.53
N ALA A 88 -12.71 2.72 12.61
CA ALA A 88 -13.60 1.59 12.80
C ALA A 88 -15.07 2.02 12.78
N PHE A 89 -15.39 3.11 13.48
CA PHE A 89 -16.72 3.69 13.54
C PHE A 89 -17.20 4.17 12.16
N THR A 90 -16.40 4.94 11.44
CA THR A 90 -16.77 5.42 10.09
C THR A 90 -17.01 4.27 9.11
N GLN A 91 -16.20 3.21 9.18
CA GLN A 91 -16.42 2.01 8.37
C GLN A 91 -17.67 1.24 8.81
N PHE A 92 -17.95 1.19 10.11
CA PHE A 92 -19.16 0.57 10.65
C PHE A 92 -20.43 1.31 10.17
N CYS A 93 -20.42 2.63 10.11
CA CYS A 93 -21.51 3.40 9.51
C CYS A 93 -21.77 2.99 8.04
N SER A 94 -20.72 2.63 7.29
CA SER A 94 -20.89 2.12 5.93
C SER A 94 -21.57 0.75 5.88
N VAL A 95 -21.40 -0.09 6.91
CA VAL A 95 -22.09 -1.39 7.03
C VAL A 95 -23.58 -1.20 7.26
N LEU A 96 -23.98 -0.17 8.03
CA LEU A 96 -25.39 0.13 8.29
C LEU A 96 -26.16 0.48 7.01
N GLY A 97 -25.49 1.11 6.05
CA GLY A 97 -26.04 1.45 4.73
C GLY A 97 -25.89 0.36 3.66
N ALA A 98 -25.33 -0.80 3.99
CA ALA A 98 -25.10 -1.86 3.02
C ALA A 98 -26.38 -2.65 2.71
N THR A 99 -26.56 -3.05 1.45
CA THR A 99 -27.67 -3.90 1.00
C THR A 99 -27.58 -5.31 1.60
N GLU A 100 -26.38 -5.89 1.65
CA GLU A 100 -26.10 -7.18 2.28
C GLU A 100 -25.42 -6.99 3.65
N LYS A 101 -26.23 -6.78 4.69
CA LYS A 101 -25.75 -6.42 6.04
C LYS A 101 -24.86 -7.48 6.66
N VAL A 102 -25.23 -8.77 6.55
CA VAL A 102 -24.50 -9.87 7.20
C VAL A 102 -23.11 -10.08 6.58
N GLY A 103 -23.03 -10.09 5.24
CA GLY A 103 -21.75 -10.17 4.53
C GLY A 103 -20.86 -8.98 4.88
N SER A 104 -21.41 -7.77 4.79
CA SER A 104 -20.67 -6.53 5.09
C SER A 104 -20.17 -6.46 6.54
N LEU A 105 -20.96 -6.97 7.50
CA LEU A 105 -20.55 -7.05 8.90
C LEU A 105 -19.39 -8.03 9.11
N LYS A 106 -19.43 -9.20 8.45
CA LYS A 106 -18.34 -10.18 8.51
C LYS A 106 -17.05 -9.63 7.91
N ASP A 107 -17.15 -8.95 6.77
CA ASP A 107 -16.01 -8.31 6.11
C ASP A 107 -15.41 -7.19 6.98
N TRP A 108 -16.26 -6.36 7.59
CA TRP A 108 -15.83 -5.32 8.52
C TRP A 108 -15.13 -5.89 9.75
N LEU A 109 -15.70 -6.93 10.38
CA LEU A 109 -15.08 -7.59 11.53
C LEU A 109 -13.72 -8.18 11.16
N GLY A 110 -13.64 -8.93 10.04
CA GLY A 110 -12.39 -9.51 9.57
C GLY A 110 -11.32 -8.46 9.31
N PHE A 111 -11.69 -7.39 8.60
CA PHE A 111 -10.77 -6.29 8.30
C PHE A 111 -10.32 -5.55 9.58
N MET A 112 -11.24 -5.24 10.51
CA MET A 112 -10.90 -4.60 11.78
C MET A 112 -9.98 -5.47 12.63
N THR A 113 -10.26 -6.76 12.75
CA THR A 113 -9.39 -7.69 13.48
C THR A 113 -7.98 -7.72 12.89
N GLU A 114 -7.84 -7.79 11.57
CA GLU A 114 -6.53 -7.76 10.90
C GLU A 114 -5.78 -6.46 11.18
N GLN A 115 -6.44 -5.31 11.05
CA GLN A 115 -5.81 -4.01 11.27
C GLN A 115 -5.40 -3.78 12.73
N LEU A 116 -6.26 -4.14 13.68
CA LEU A 116 -5.97 -4.03 15.11
C LEU A 116 -4.85 -4.97 15.52
N LEU A 117 -4.88 -6.21 15.02
CA LEU A 117 -3.82 -7.19 15.28
C LEU A 117 -2.48 -6.70 14.71
N PHE A 118 -2.47 -6.20 13.47
CA PHE A 118 -1.29 -5.63 12.85
C PHE A 118 -0.74 -4.44 13.64
N ALA A 119 -1.59 -3.48 13.98
CA ALA A 119 -1.20 -2.30 14.74
C ALA A 119 -0.63 -2.67 16.12
N TRP A 120 -1.27 -3.62 16.81
CA TRP A 120 -0.79 -4.14 18.09
C TRP A 120 0.58 -4.83 17.97
N MET A 121 0.80 -5.65 16.94
CA MET A 121 2.11 -6.30 16.71
C MET A 121 3.21 -5.27 16.44
N VAL A 122 2.94 -4.30 15.57
CA VAL A 122 3.88 -3.22 15.25
C VAL A 122 4.24 -2.42 16.51
N TRP A 123 3.23 -2.06 17.31
CA TRP A 123 3.43 -1.36 18.59
C TRP A 123 4.28 -2.15 19.58
N ARG A 124 3.99 -3.45 19.74
CA ARG A 124 4.70 -4.32 20.69
C ARG A 124 6.16 -4.56 20.30
N CYS A 125 6.44 -4.71 19.01
CA CYS A 125 7.76 -5.16 18.56
C CYS A 125 8.72 -4.04 18.20
N ILE A 126 8.24 -2.84 17.87
CA ILE A 126 9.10 -1.75 17.44
C ILE A 126 9.19 -0.68 18.51
N LYS A 127 10.16 -0.87 19.42
CA LYS A 127 10.45 0.08 20.51
C LYS A 127 11.62 0.99 20.20
N THR A 128 12.48 0.64 19.23
CA THR A 128 13.73 1.37 18.97
C THR A 128 13.65 2.23 17.71
N ARG A 129 14.44 3.33 17.68
CA ARG A 129 14.64 4.14 16.46
C ARG A 129 15.26 3.33 15.31
N ARG A 130 16.00 2.26 15.62
CA ARG A 130 16.55 1.33 14.62
C ARG A 130 15.42 0.51 14.00
N GLY A 131 14.55 -0.08 14.80
CA GLY A 131 13.39 -0.84 14.35
C GLY A 131 12.48 -0.01 13.44
N ILE A 132 12.15 1.22 13.84
CA ILE A 132 11.34 2.13 13.00
C ILE A 132 12.00 2.34 11.63
N ARG A 133 13.31 2.61 11.59
CA ARG A 133 14.03 2.78 10.32
C ARG A 133 14.04 1.50 9.48
N LEU A 134 14.23 0.34 10.09
CA LEU A 134 14.20 -0.95 9.40
C LEU A 134 12.83 -1.23 8.77
N LEU A 135 11.73 -0.97 9.48
CA LEU A 135 10.39 -1.09 8.90
C LEU A 135 10.21 -0.15 7.70
N LEU A 136 10.60 1.12 7.84
CA LEU A 136 10.50 2.09 6.76
C LEU A 136 11.31 1.62 5.54
N TYR A 137 12.47 0.99 5.74
CA TYR A 137 13.21 0.36 4.65
C TYR A 137 12.50 -0.86 4.06
N GLY A 138 11.85 -1.69 4.87
CA GLY A 138 11.05 -2.82 4.40
C GLY A 138 9.90 -2.36 3.50
N VAL A 139 9.16 -1.34 3.93
CA VAL A 139 8.09 -0.70 3.14
C VAL A 139 8.66 -0.03 1.88
N ALA A 140 9.79 0.67 1.99
CA ALA A 140 10.43 1.31 0.84
C ALA A 140 10.93 0.30 -0.19
N ALA A 141 11.52 -0.80 0.25
CA ALA A 141 11.93 -1.90 -0.62
C ALA A 141 10.71 -2.50 -1.35
N ALA A 142 9.60 -2.71 -0.63
CA ALA A 142 8.35 -3.15 -1.24
C ALA A 142 7.86 -2.19 -2.32
N MET A 143 7.87 -0.88 -2.07
CA MET A 143 7.47 0.12 -3.07
C MET A 143 8.36 0.12 -4.30
N VAL A 144 9.68 -0.03 -4.12
CA VAL A 144 10.61 -0.15 -5.26
C VAL A 144 10.28 -1.40 -6.07
N VAL A 145 10.11 -2.56 -5.41
CA VAL A 145 9.78 -3.82 -6.09
C VAL A 145 8.45 -3.70 -6.86
N VAL A 146 7.39 -3.24 -6.19
CA VAL A 146 6.08 -3.05 -6.82
C VAL A 146 6.15 -2.04 -7.95
N GLY A 147 6.88 -0.92 -7.78
CA GLY A 147 7.06 0.08 -8.83
C GLY A 147 7.81 -0.43 -10.05
N LEU A 148 8.81 -1.30 -9.85
CA LEU A 148 9.51 -1.97 -10.95
C LEU A 148 8.61 -2.97 -11.67
N ILE A 149 7.84 -3.77 -10.93
CA ILE A 149 6.83 -4.67 -11.50
C ILE A 149 5.85 -3.84 -12.35
N ALA A 150 5.31 -2.75 -11.82
CA ALA A 150 4.40 -1.86 -12.53
C ALA A 150 4.99 -1.28 -13.82
N ALA A 151 6.28 -0.92 -13.82
CA ALA A 151 6.97 -0.45 -15.02
C ALA A 151 7.07 -1.58 -16.06
N VAL A 152 7.44 -2.79 -15.65
CA VAL A 152 7.48 -3.96 -16.54
C VAL A 152 6.11 -4.27 -17.10
N GLU A 153 5.05 -4.21 -16.29
CA GLU A 153 3.68 -4.43 -16.77
C GLU A 153 3.28 -3.40 -17.82
N ARG A 154 3.58 -2.12 -17.57
CA ARG A 154 3.24 -1.04 -18.49
C ARG A 154 3.93 -1.18 -19.84
N TYR A 155 5.24 -1.40 -19.83
CA TYR A 155 6.05 -1.38 -21.05
C TYR A 155 6.11 -2.74 -21.75
N GLY A 156 5.95 -3.82 -20.99
CA GLY A 156 5.86 -5.17 -21.53
C GLY A 156 4.46 -5.55 -22.01
N GLY A 157 3.42 -4.78 -21.65
CA GLY A 157 2.04 -5.07 -22.04
C GLY A 157 1.50 -6.37 -21.42
N VAL A 158 2.04 -6.77 -20.27
CA VAL A 158 1.69 -8.03 -19.59
C VAL A 158 1.35 -7.76 -18.13
N ASN A 159 0.31 -8.38 -17.58
CA ASN A 159 0.06 -8.37 -16.15
C ASN A 159 0.81 -9.55 -15.48
N LEU A 160 1.93 -9.26 -14.83
CA LEU A 160 2.80 -10.29 -14.28
C LEU A 160 2.09 -11.07 -13.16
N ALA A 161 1.38 -10.37 -12.27
CA ALA A 161 0.67 -11.03 -11.19
C ALA A 161 -0.47 -11.91 -11.72
N ALA A 162 -1.26 -11.43 -12.69
CA ALA A 162 -2.33 -12.21 -13.28
C ALA A 162 -1.85 -13.45 -14.04
N ARG A 163 -0.65 -13.41 -14.63
CA ARG A 163 -0.07 -14.56 -15.32
C ARG A 163 0.30 -15.71 -14.39
N PHE A 164 0.71 -15.42 -13.15
CA PHE A 164 1.22 -16.43 -12.22
C PHE A 164 0.29 -16.72 -11.04
N ILE A 165 -0.64 -15.83 -10.72
CA ILE A 165 -1.40 -15.89 -9.46
C ILE A 165 -2.89 -16.07 -9.78
N PRO A 166 -3.47 -17.25 -9.49
CA PRO A 166 -4.88 -17.50 -9.70
C PRO A 166 -5.77 -16.51 -8.95
N GLY A 167 -6.75 -15.91 -9.64
CA GLY A 167 -7.72 -14.98 -9.05
C GLY A 167 -7.39 -13.49 -9.28
N MET A 168 -6.18 -13.17 -9.74
CA MET A 168 -5.86 -11.85 -10.26
C MET A 168 -6.55 -11.63 -11.61
N LYS A 169 -7.22 -10.49 -11.77
CA LYS A 169 -7.91 -10.13 -13.02
C LYS A 169 -6.93 -9.42 -13.96
N ASP A 170 -6.77 -9.95 -15.17
CA ASP A 170 -6.09 -9.25 -16.26
C ASP A 170 -7.12 -8.51 -17.11
N ASP A 171 -7.07 -7.18 -17.11
CA ASP A 171 -7.88 -6.34 -18.00
C ASP A 171 -7.08 -5.82 -19.21
N GLY A 172 -5.84 -6.31 -19.40
CA GLY A 172 -4.95 -6.06 -20.54
C GLY A 172 -4.48 -4.61 -20.68
N ARG A 173 -4.92 -3.69 -19.82
CA ARG A 173 -4.64 -2.24 -19.96
C ARG A 173 -4.28 -1.56 -18.66
N SER A 174 -4.71 -2.09 -17.52
CA SER A 174 -4.44 -1.49 -16.22
C SER A 174 -3.21 -2.10 -15.59
N VAL A 175 -2.33 -1.22 -15.10
CA VAL A 175 -1.20 -1.62 -14.27
C VAL A 175 -1.71 -1.83 -12.87
N THR A 176 -1.56 -3.06 -12.36
CA THR A 176 -2.00 -3.43 -11.01
C THR A 176 -0.83 -3.84 -10.13
N ALA A 177 0.32 -4.16 -10.73
CA ALA A 177 1.43 -4.83 -10.08
C ALA A 177 0.91 -6.01 -9.26
N THR A 178 1.11 -6.00 -7.95
CA THR A 178 0.67 -7.06 -7.03
C THR A 178 -0.61 -6.71 -6.25
N PHE A 179 -1.38 -5.71 -6.70
CA PHE A 179 -2.62 -5.30 -6.05
C PHE A 179 -3.83 -5.80 -6.83
N ARG A 180 -4.94 -6.05 -6.14
CA ARG A 180 -6.22 -6.45 -6.76
C ARG A 180 -6.71 -5.51 -7.86
N HIS A 181 -6.42 -4.22 -7.74
CA HIS A 181 -6.86 -3.21 -8.68
C HIS A 181 -5.93 -1.99 -8.68
N ARG A 182 -5.87 -1.32 -9.84
CA ARG A 182 -4.97 -0.18 -10.11
C ARG A 182 -5.09 0.97 -9.10
N ILE A 183 -6.27 1.16 -8.50
CA ILE A 183 -6.50 2.25 -7.54
C ILE A 183 -5.73 1.99 -6.24
N LEU A 184 -5.77 0.77 -5.70
CA LEU A 184 -4.98 0.42 -4.51
C LEU A 184 -3.49 0.52 -4.78
N PHE A 185 -3.04 0.03 -5.93
CA PHE A 185 -1.65 0.20 -6.37
C PHE A 185 -1.27 1.69 -6.36
N GLY A 186 -2.07 2.54 -7.00
CA GLY A 186 -1.82 3.97 -7.02
C GLY A 186 -1.79 4.59 -5.62
N TYR A 187 -2.70 4.21 -4.72
CA TYR A 187 -2.70 4.72 -3.34
C TYR A 187 -1.45 4.28 -2.58
N PHE A 188 -1.03 3.02 -2.73
CA PHE A 188 0.22 2.55 -2.14
C PHE A 188 1.42 3.37 -2.62
N MET A 189 1.50 3.63 -3.92
CA MET A 189 2.57 4.46 -4.50
C MET A 189 2.49 5.93 -4.04
N ALA A 190 1.27 6.46 -3.86
CA ALA A 190 1.06 7.80 -3.32
C ALA A 190 1.50 7.93 -1.86
N PHE A 191 1.22 6.94 -1.00
CA PHE A 191 1.76 6.87 0.37
C PHE A 191 3.29 6.77 0.39
N GLY A 192 3.87 6.19 -0.67
CA GLY A 192 5.31 6.14 -0.83
C GLY A 192 5.97 7.49 -0.99
N LEU A 193 5.30 8.49 -1.55
CA LEU A 193 5.88 9.81 -1.77
C LEU A 193 6.37 10.48 -0.47
N PRO A 194 5.53 10.72 0.57
CA PRO A 194 5.99 11.35 1.79
C PRO A 194 7.03 10.48 2.53
N MET A 195 6.87 9.15 2.48
CA MET A 195 7.82 8.23 3.12
C MET A 195 9.20 8.26 2.45
N MET A 196 9.27 8.19 1.11
CA MET A 196 10.52 8.24 0.36
C MET A 196 11.19 9.61 0.48
N LEU A 197 10.41 10.70 0.52
CA LEU A 197 10.93 12.04 0.84
C LEU A 197 11.59 12.09 2.21
N ALA A 198 10.93 11.53 3.23
CA ALA A 198 11.50 11.43 4.56
C ALA A 198 12.80 10.63 4.53
N LEU A 199 12.81 9.46 3.86
CA LEU A 199 14.01 8.63 3.71
C LEU A 199 15.16 9.38 3.03
N VAL A 200 14.92 10.05 1.89
CA VAL A 200 15.92 10.89 1.20
C VAL A 200 16.56 11.90 2.15
N SER A 201 15.77 12.50 3.05
CA SER A 201 16.23 13.55 3.96
C SER A 201 17.11 13.04 5.11
N ILE A 202 16.92 11.79 5.54
CA ILE A 202 17.62 11.19 6.68
C ILE A 202 18.81 10.29 6.27
N GLN A 203 18.92 9.89 5.00
CA GLN A 203 20.02 9.02 4.55
C GLN A 203 21.40 9.69 4.63
N GLN A 204 22.32 9.04 5.34
CA GLN A 204 23.71 9.49 5.45
C GLN A 204 24.56 9.06 4.26
N THR A 205 24.41 7.81 3.80
CA THR A 205 25.22 7.28 2.69
C THR A 205 24.70 7.74 1.33
N LYS A 206 25.62 7.95 0.37
CA LYS A 206 25.28 8.35 -0.99
C LYS A 206 24.41 7.30 -1.70
N TRP A 207 24.73 6.02 -1.51
CA TRP A 207 24.00 4.92 -2.14
C TRP A 207 22.57 4.80 -1.63
N SER A 208 22.35 4.76 -0.33
CA SER A 208 20.99 4.67 0.23
C SER A 208 20.14 5.88 -0.17
N ARG A 209 20.76 7.06 -0.26
CA ARG A 209 20.07 8.27 -0.76
C ARG A 209 19.66 8.15 -2.22
N ARG A 210 20.52 7.59 -3.09
CA ARG A 210 20.18 7.31 -4.49
C ARG A 210 19.03 6.32 -4.59
N CYS A 211 19.05 5.23 -3.81
CA CYS A 211 17.96 4.26 -3.78
C CYS A 211 16.63 4.90 -3.34
N ALA A 212 16.66 5.78 -2.34
CA ALA A 212 15.47 6.51 -1.89
C ALA A 212 14.94 7.48 -2.97
N TRP A 213 15.82 8.13 -3.74
CA TRP A 213 15.42 8.92 -4.91
C TRP A 213 14.79 8.07 -6.01
N ILE A 214 15.37 6.91 -6.32
CA ILE A 214 14.79 5.96 -7.28
C ILE A 214 13.39 5.54 -6.80
N GLY A 215 13.24 5.17 -5.53
CA GLY A 215 11.96 4.84 -4.93
C GLY A 215 10.96 5.99 -5.02
N LEU A 216 11.40 7.24 -4.79
CA LEU A 216 10.55 8.43 -4.91
C LEU A 216 10.04 8.64 -6.34
N PHE A 217 10.92 8.52 -7.35
CA PHE A 217 10.51 8.61 -8.75
C PHE A 217 9.60 7.46 -9.16
N LEU A 218 9.87 6.23 -8.69
CA LEU A 218 8.99 5.08 -8.90
C LEU A 218 7.62 5.30 -8.24
N SER A 219 7.55 5.87 -7.03
CA SER A 219 6.29 6.24 -6.36
C SER A 219 5.47 7.23 -7.20
N MET A 220 6.11 8.28 -7.73
CA MET A 220 5.42 9.23 -8.62
C MET A 220 4.98 8.57 -9.94
N ALA A 221 5.86 7.78 -10.56
CA ALA A 221 5.55 7.06 -11.78
C ALA A 221 4.41 6.05 -11.56
N GLY A 222 4.40 5.32 -10.45
CA GLY A 222 3.35 4.37 -10.10
C GLY A 222 2.00 5.04 -9.88
N SER A 223 1.98 6.21 -9.21
CA SER A 223 0.77 7.04 -9.11
C SER A 223 0.25 7.44 -10.50
N TYR A 224 1.14 7.80 -11.44
CA TYR A 224 0.77 8.07 -12.84
C TYR A 224 0.22 6.82 -13.53
N LEU A 225 0.92 5.69 -13.45
CA LEU A 225 0.59 4.43 -14.11
C LEU A 225 -0.71 3.79 -13.61
N SER A 226 -1.18 4.19 -12.42
CA SER A 226 -2.47 3.74 -11.88
C SER A 226 -3.69 4.23 -12.70
N ILE A 227 -3.52 5.26 -13.55
CA ILE A 227 -4.60 5.88 -14.35
C ILE A 227 -5.83 6.20 -13.47
N SER A 228 -5.56 6.70 -12.26
CA SER A 228 -6.57 7.03 -11.24
C SER A 228 -6.25 8.38 -10.61
N ARG A 229 -7.26 9.24 -10.46
CA ARG A 229 -7.10 10.59 -9.90
C ARG A 229 -6.82 10.60 -8.39
N GLY A 230 -7.40 9.64 -7.65
CA GLY A 230 -7.24 9.55 -6.19
C GLY A 230 -5.78 9.51 -5.75
N PRO A 231 -4.94 8.62 -6.33
CA PRO A 231 -3.50 8.58 -6.11
C PRO A 231 -2.77 9.91 -6.32
N TRP A 232 -3.08 10.66 -7.38
CA TRP A 232 -2.48 11.98 -7.62
C TRP A 232 -2.85 12.99 -6.55
N LEU A 233 -4.13 13.03 -6.18
CA LEU A 233 -4.61 13.90 -5.12
C LEU A 233 -3.95 13.54 -3.78
N GLY A 234 -3.86 12.26 -3.47
CA GLY A 234 -3.16 11.76 -2.27
C GLY A 234 -1.68 12.13 -2.26
N ALA A 235 -1.00 11.98 -3.40
CA ALA A 235 0.40 12.38 -3.56
C ALA A 235 0.60 13.89 -3.39
N ALA A 236 -0.29 14.71 -3.95
CA ALA A 236 -0.27 16.16 -3.81
C ALA A 236 -0.52 16.59 -2.35
N ILE A 237 -1.53 16.02 -1.69
CA ILE A 237 -1.81 16.27 -0.26
C ILE A 237 -0.61 15.85 0.60
N GLY A 238 -0.04 14.67 0.34
CA GLY A 238 1.15 14.20 1.04
C GLY A 238 2.36 15.12 0.84
N ALA A 239 2.58 15.60 -0.39
CA ALA A 239 3.64 16.56 -0.69
C ALA A 239 3.42 17.91 0.01
N MET A 240 2.20 18.44 0.01
CA MET A 240 1.84 19.68 0.71
C MET A 240 2.04 19.55 2.22
N PHE A 241 1.58 18.44 2.82
CA PHE A 241 1.81 18.16 4.23
C PHE A 241 3.30 18.09 4.58
N MET A 242 4.09 17.42 3.74
CA MET A 242 5.55 17.35 3.89
C MET A 242 6.23 18.71 3.65
N ALA A 243 5.69 19.59 2.82
CA ALA A 243 6.20 20.95 2.66
C ALA A 243 5.96 21.78 3.93
N TRP A 244 4.76 21.63 4.51
CA TRP A 244 4.33 22.34 5.71
C TRP A 244 5.16 21.92 6.94
N VAL A 245 5.20 20.62 7.23
CA VAL A 245 5.86 20.05 8.42
C VAL A 245 7.36 19.83 8.22
N GLY A 246 7.81 19.62 6.98
CA GLY A 246 9.19 19.26 6.68
C GLY A 246 10.18 20.42 6.76
N GLY A 247 11.42 20.10 7.11
CA GLY A 247 12.52 21.07 7.15
C GLY A 247 13.05 21.48 5.76
N LYS A 248 14.06 22.36 5.74
CA LYS A 248 14.68 22.92 4.52
C LYS A 248 15.11 21.86 3.50
N LYS A 249 15.60 20.70 3.96
CA LYS A 249 16.00 19.58 3.08
C LYS A 249 14.80 18.98 2.32
N ILE A 250 13.69 18.73 3.00
CA ILE A 250 12.46 18.18 2.39
C ILE A 250 11.89 19.18 1.39
N ARG A 251 11.79 20.47 1.77
CA ARG A 251 11.30 21.53 0.88
C ARG A 251 12.14 21.65 -0.39
N ARG A 252 13.47 21.58 -0.29
CA ARG A 252 14.36 21.55 -1.46
C ARG A 252 14.10 20.34 -2.36
N SER A 253 13.95 19.14 -1.79
CA SER A 253 13.60 17.95 -2.58
C SER A 253 12.26 18.10 -3.28
N LEU A 254 11.26 18.67 -2.61
CA LEU A 254 9.96 18.97 -3.21
C LEU A 254 10.05 20.00 -4.34
N THR A 255 10.89 21.03 -4.21
CA THR A 255 11.15 21.97 -5.32
C THR A 255 11.74 21.25 -6.53
N VAL A 256 12.71 20.36 -6.32
CA VAL A 256 13.28 19.54 -7.42
C VAL A 256 12.20 18.68 -8.08
N LEU A 257 11.35 18.01 -7.29
CA LEU A 257 10.24 17.23 -7.84
C LEU A 257 9.23 18.10 -8.61
N GLY A 258 8.92 19.30 -8.11
CA GLY A 258 8.04 20.25 -8.78
C GLY A 258 8.59 20.67 -10.13
N ILE A 259 9.88 21.01 -10.20
CA ILE A 259 10.55 21.37 -11.46
C ILE A 259 10.50 20.18 -12.44
N VAL A 260 10.86 18.97 -11.98
CA VAL A 260 10.81 17.77 -12.83
C VAL A 260 9.40 17.49 -13.33
N ALA A 261 8.38 17.62 -12.48
CA ALA A 261 6.99 17.43 -12.87
C ALA A 261 6.55 18.43 -13.94
N VAL A 262 6.89 19.72 -13.78
CA VAL A 262 6.60 20.76 -14.78
C VAL A 262 7.30 20.45 -16.11
N VAL A 263 8.59 20.09 -16.09
CA VAL A 263 9.33 19.73 -17.31
C VAL A 263 8.71 18.53 -18.02
N ILE A 264 8.25 17.51 -17.29
CA ILE A 264 7.57 16.35 -17.87
C ILE A 264 6.23 16.78 -18.51
N MET A 265 5.45 17.61 -17.82
CA MET A 265 4.17 18.10 -18.35
C MET A 265 4.37 18.92 -19.63
N LEU A 266 5.40 19.77 -19.69
CA LEU A 266 5.71 20.57 -20.87
C LEU A 266 6.29 19.75 -22.03
N SER A 267 7.07 18.72 -21.74
CA SER A 267 7.74 17.90 -22.78
C SER A 267 6.89 16.77 -23.33
N ARG A 268 5.83 16.34 -22.64
CA ARG A 268 4.95 15.24 -23.09
C ARG A 268 3.48 15.67 -23.11
N PRO A 269 2.94 16.09 -24.28
CA PRO A 269 1.54 16.52 -24.38
C PRO A 269 0.55 15.41 -23.97
N GLY A 270 0.89 14.14 -24.18
CA GLY A 270 0.04 13.02 -23.77
C GLY A 270 -0.23 12.92 -22.26
N VAL A 271 0.55 13.59 -21.40
CA VAL A 271 0.24 13.70 -19.96
C VAL A 271 -0.97 14.61 -19.74
N TYR A 272 -1.02 15.73 -20.46
CA TYR A 272 -2.15 16.66 -20.43
C TYR A 272 -3.42 15.96 -20.95
N ASP A 273 -3.33 15.32 -22.12
CA ASP A 273 -4.45 14.59 -22.71
C ASP A 273 -4.99 13.49 -21.77
N THR A 274 -4.10 12.84 -21.02
CA THR A 274 -4.51 11.81 -20.05
C THR A 274 -5.29 12.43 -18.88
N LEU A 275 -4.86 13.58 -18.38
CA LEU A 275 -5.55 14.30 -17.30
C LEU A 275 -6.91 14.82 -17.76
N GLU A 276 -6.96 15.39 -18.97
CA GLU A 276 -8.19 15.90 -19.59
C GLU A 276 -9.19 14.77 -19.80
N ARG A 277 -8.80 13.66 -20.44
CA ARG A 277 -9.67 12.48 -20.63
C ARG A 277 -10.17 11.91 -19.29
N LEU A 278 -9.33 11.90 -18.26
CA LEU A 278 -9.75 11.45 -16.92
C LEU A 278 -10.81 12.38 -16.30
N TYR A 279 -10.72 13.68 -16.57
CA TYR A 279 -11.70 14.66 -16.13
C TYR A 279 -13.01 14.54 -16.91
N GLU A 280 -12.94 14.52 -18.23
CA GLU A 280 -14.11 14.39 -19.13
C GLU A 280 -14.87 13.09 -18.91
N SER A 281 -14.17 11.96 -18.74
CA SER A 281 -14.81 10.65 -18.53
C SER A 281 -15.73 10.59 -17.31
N THR A 282 -15.65 11.55 -16.38
CA THR A 282 -16.57 11.61 -15.22
C THR A 282 -17.81 12.45 -15.50
N LYS A 283 -17.73 13.40 -16.43
CA LYS A 283 -18.84 14.32 -16.75
C LYS A 283 -19.83 13.74 -17.76
N THR A 284 -19.40 12.76 -18.56
CA THR A 284 -20.22 12.16 -19.63
C THR A 284 -20.84 10.85 -19.17
N THR A 285 -22.15 10.67 -19.36
CA THR A 285 -22.87 9.40 -19.12
C THR A 285 -22.48 8.27 -20.08
N ASP A 286 -21.70 8.53 -21.11
CA ASP A 286 -21.30 7.49 -22.07
C ASP A 286 -20.22 6.54 -21.52
N THR A 287 -19.51 6.94 -20.46
CA THR A 287 -18.51 6.07 -19.83
C THR A 287 -19.07 5.33 -18.63
N GLN A 288 -18.50 4.18 -18.30
CA GLN A 288 -18.85 3.45 -17.08
C GLN A 288 -18.66 4.30 -15.81
N LYS A 289 -17.64 5.17 -15.79
CA LYS A 289 -17.36 6.06 -14.66
C LYS A 289 -18.43 7.14 -14.51
N GLY A 290 -18.81 7.78 -15.62
CA GLY A 290 -19.87 8.79 -15.62
C GLY A 290 -21.23 8.20 -15.27
N ARG A 291 -21.61 7.05 -15.84
CA ARG A 291 -22.84 6.33 -15.44
C ARG A 291 -22.88 6.03 -13.95
N SER A 292 -21.79 5.49 -13.41
CA SER A 292 -21.73 5.20 -11.98
C SER A 292 -21.80 6.46 -11.10
N PHE A 293 -21.29 7.61 -11.59
CA PHE A 293 -21.37 8.88 -10.87
C PHE A 293 -22.80 9.43 -10.89
N HIS A 294 -23.42 9.50 -12.07
CA HIS A 294 -24.81 9.95 -12.23
C HIS A 294 -25.79 9.05 -11.46
N TYR A 295 -25.65 7.73 -11.55
CA TYR A 295 -26.48 6.79 -10.81
C TYR A 295 -26.41 6.99 -9.29
N ARG A 296 -25.22 7.35 -8.76
CA ARG A 296 -25.11 7.69 -7.33
C ARG A 296 -25.80 9.02 -7.01
N LEU A 297 -25.68 10.03 -7.87
CA LEU A 297 -26.42 11.28 -7.67
C LEU A 297 -27.93 11.03 -7.71
N GLU A 298 -28.42 10.16 -8.57
CA GLU A 298 -29.85 9.76 -8.63
C GLU A 298 -30.31 8.98 -7.39
N LEU A 299 -29.43 8.17 -6.78
CA LEU A 299 -29.74 7.42 -5.56
C LEU A 299 -29.79 8.29 -4.29
N TRP A 300 -29.05 9.40 -4.27
CA TRP A 300 -28.80 10.20 -3.06
C TRP A 300 -29.21 11.67 -3.16
N GLY A 301 -29.71 12.11 -4.32
CA GLY A 301 -30.26 13.45 -4.56
C GLY A 301 -31.78 13.44 -4.50
#